data_AF-A0A1G0RUL6-F1
#
_entry.id   AF-A0A1G0RUL6-F1
#
_cell.length_a   1.000
_cell.length_b   1.000
_cell.length_c   1.000
_cell.angle_alpha   90.00
_cell.angle_beta   90.00
_cell.angle_gamma   90.00
#
_symmetry.space_group_name_H-M   'P 1'
#
loop_
_entity.id
_entity.type
_entity.pdbx_description
1 polymer ?
#
loop_
_entity_poly.entity_id
_entity_poly.type
_entity_poly.pdbx_seq_one_letter_code
_entity_poly.pdbx_strand_id
1 'polypeptide(L)'
;MNFILLTLFVFVINIPFGYWRANVRRFSLQFLLAIHLPILLIIAFRILSGSGFELVTFFFTVPAFFLGQLLGSKIYSSRKNNSLQPLTSCIVMDLVRVKNTPKD
;
A
#
# COMPACT_ATOMS: atom_id res chain seq x y z
N MET A 1 -6.04 20.59 8.97
CA MET A 1 -5.30 19.89 7.88
C MET A 1 -6.22 19.74 6.68
N ASN A 2 -5.72 19.91 5.44
CA ASN A 2 -6.55 19.70 4.25
C ASN A 2 -6.90 18.20 4.14
N PHE A 3 -8.18 17.85 4.23
CA PHE A 3 -8.67 16.47 4.17
C PHE A 3 -8.24 15.74 2.88
N ILE A 4 -8.03 16.50 1.80
CA ILE A 4 -7.51 16.01 0.53
C ILE A 4 -6.09 15.45 0.71
N LEU A 5 -5.23 16.17 1.44
CA LEU A 5 -3.85 15.75 1.67
C LEU A 5 -3.80 14.46 2.50
N LEU A 6 -4.62 14.37 3.55
CA LEU A 6 -4.74 13.16 4.36
C LEU A 6 -5.22 11.97 3.54
N THR A 7 -6.22 12.17 2.68
CA THR A 7 -6.80 11.13 1.83
C THR A 7 -5.80 10.65 0.78
N LEU A 8 -5.08 11.57 0.13
CA LEU A 8 -3.99 11.25 -0.79
C LEU A 8 -2.87 10.50 -0.10
N PHE A 9 -2.46 10.95 1.10
CA PHE A 9 -1.43 10.28 1.88
C PHE A 9 -1.82 8.83 2.22
N VAL A 10 -3.04 8.64 2.71
CA VAL A 10 -3.60 7.30 3.00
C VAL A 10 -3.59 6.44 1.73
N PHE A 11 -4.05 6.97 0.60
CA PHE A 11 -4.09 6.24 -0.66
C PHE A 11 -2.68 5.81 -1.12
N VAL A 12 -1.74 6.75 -1.18
CA VAL A 12 -0.37 6.51 -1.66
C VAL A 12 0.39 5.54 -0.77
N ILE A 13 0.30 5.68 0.56
CA ILE A 13 0.91 4.75 1.51
C ILE A 13 0.34 3.34 1.32
N ASN A 14 -0.98 3.20 1.10
CA ASN A 14 -1.59 1.87 1.02
C ASN A 14 -1.26 1.08 -0.25
N ILE A 15 -0.75 1.72 -1.31
CA ILE A 15 -0.33 1.03 -2.54
C ILE A 15 0.83 0.05 -2.28
N PRO A 16 2.01 0.47 -1.75
CA PRO A 16 3.10 -0.46 -1.47
C PRO A 16 2.72 -1.51 -0.41
N PHE A 17 1.93 -1.17 0.60
CA PHE A 17 1.44 -2.16 1.58
C PHE A 17 0.49 -3.17 0.95
N GLY A 18 -0.37 -2.74 0.02
CA GLY A 18 -1.23 -3.63 -0.77
C GLY A 18 -0.43 -4.58 -1.68
N TYR A 19 0.65 -4.09 -2.27
CA TYR A 19 1.59 -4.90 -3.06
C TYR A 19 2.28 -5.95 -2.18
N TRP A 20 2.82 -5.52 -1.03
CA TRP A 20 3.48 -6.41 -0.07
C TRP A 20 2.50 -7.49 0.45
N ARG A 21 1.28 -7.09 0.81
CA ARG A 21 0.24 -8.01 1.30
C ARG A 21 -0.11 -9.11 0.28
N ALA A 22 -0.04 -8.79 -1.02
CA ALA A 22 -0.35 -9.76 -2.08
C ALA A 22 0.78 -10.80 -2.29
N ASN A 23 2.02 -10.46 -1.94
CA ASN A 23 3.17 -11.36 -2.04
C ASN A 23 3.24 -12.39 -0.90
N VAL A 24 2.81 -12.00 0.31
CA VAL A 24 3.01 -12.81 1.52
C VAL A 24 1.88 -13.82 1.76
N ARG A 25 2.19 -14.92 2.46
CA ARG A 25 1.19 -15.95 2.80
C ARG A 25 0.14 -15.37 3.76
N ARG A 26 -1.14 -15.63 3.48
CA ARG A 26 -2.26 -15.26 4.37
C ARG A 26 -2.03 -15.85 5.76
N PHE A 27 -2.34 -15.08 6.81
CA PHE A 27 -2.11 -15.41 8.23
C PHE A 27 -0.65 -15.54 8.68
N SER A 28 0.32 -15.09 7.88
CA SER A 28 1.70 -14.90 8.37
C SER A 28 1.83 -13.62 9.20
N LEU A 29 2.87 -13.53 10.03
CA LEU A 29 3.21 -12.28 10.73
C LEU A 29 3.39 -11.12 9.75
N GLN A 30 4.00 -11.38 8.59
CA GLN A 30 4.17 -10.38 7.54
C GLN A 30 2.83 -9.90 6.95
N PHE A 31 1.85 -10.79 6.81
CA PHE A 31 0.50 -10.42 6.38
C PHE A 31 -0.19 -9.52 7.40
N LEU A 32 -0.04 -9.84 8.69
CA LEU A 32 -0.58 -9.01 9.77
C LEU A 32 0.07 -7.62 9.77
N LEU A 33 1.40 -7.57 9.68
CA LEU A 33 2.18 -6.33 9.57
C LEU A 33 1.74 -5.49 8.37
N ALA A 34 1.59 -6.11 7.19
CA ALA A 34 1.18 -5.40 5.97
C ALA A 34 -0.21 -4.75 6.07
N ILE A 35 -1.08 -5.24 6.95
CA ILE A 35 -2.40 -4.65 7.21
C ILE A 35 -2.35 -3.59 8.32
N HIS A 36 -1.60 -3.85 9.40
CA HIS A 36 -1.62 -2.99 10.59
C HIS A 36 -0.64 -1.82 10.52
N LEU A 37 0.55 -1.98 9.91
CA LEU A 37 1.50 -0.88 9.70
C LEU A 37 0.88 0.34 9.01
N PRO A 38 0.15 0.21 7.89
CA PRO A 38 -0.44 1.38 7.25
C PRO A 38 -1.48 2.07 8.16
N ILE A 39 -2.24 1.31 8.95
CA ILE A 39 -3.19 1.89 9.93
C ILE A 39 -2.44 2.67 11.01
N LEU A 40 -1.38 2.09 11.58
CA LEU A 40 -0.54 2.76 12.59
C LEU A 40 0.10 4.04 12.05
N LEU A 41 0.58 4.02 10.81
CA LEU A 41 1.14 5.22 10.15
C LEU A 41 0.09 6.32 9.97
N ILE A 42 -1.15 5.96 9.60
CA ILE A 42 -2.25 6.93 9.46
C ILE A 42 -2.62 7.55 10.81
N ILE A 43 -2.67 6.74 11.87
CA ILE A 43 -2.94 7.22 13.23
C ILE A 43 -1.83 8.17 13.69
N ALA A 44 -0.56 7.78 13.52
CA ALA A 44 0.58 8.62 13.86
C ALA A 44 0.53 9.96 13.10
N PHE A 45 0.27 9.93 11.79
CA PHE A 45 0.14 11.14 10.98
C PHE A 45 -0.98 12.06 11.47
N ARG A 46 -2.13 11.50 11.88
CA ARG A 46 -3.24 12.28 12.45
C ARG A 46 -2.89 12.94 13.79
N ILE A 47 -2.23 12.21 14.69
CA ILE A 47 -1.79 12.74 16.00
C ILE A 47 -0.78 13.87 15.80
N LEU A 48 0.24 13.65 14.97
CA LEU A 48 1.26 14.66 14.67
C LEU A 48 0.67 15.91 14.01
N SER A 49 -0.37 15.73 13.21
CA SER A 49 -1.06 16.83 12.52
C SER A 49 -2.15 17.50 13.38
N GLY A 50 -2.31 17.10 14.64
CA GLY A 50 -3.33 17.61 15.55
C GLY A 50 -4.77 17.46 15.04
N SER A 51 -5.02 16.50 14.14
CA SER A 51 -6.30 16.36 13.45
C SER A 51 -7.20 15.39 14.19
N GLY A 52 -8.39 15.88 14.58
CA GLY A 52 -9.39 15.08 15.26
C GLY A 52 -9.91 13.88 14.44
N PHE A 53 -10.53 12.94 15.13
CA PHE A 53 -11.19 11.78 14.53
C PHE A 53 -12.62 12.12 14.10
N GLU A 54 -12.77 13.05 13.16
CA GLU A 54 -14.09 13.39 12.63
C GLU A 54 -14.61 12.33 11.66
N LEU A 55 -15.90 12.02 11.78
CA LEU A 55 -16.62 11.07 10.91
C LEU A 55 -16.47 11.37 9.42
N VAL A 56 -16.49 12.66 9.05
CA VAL A 56 -16.32 13.09 7.66
C VAL A 56 -14.97 12.61 7.11
N THR A 57 -13.90 12.71 7.89
CA THR A 57 -12.58 12.25 7.43
C THR A 57 -12.50 10.74 7.24
N PHE A 58 -13.22 9.97 8.08
CA PHE A 58 -13.29 8.52 7.92
C PHE A 58 -14.00 8.13 6.63
N PHE A 59 -15.05 8.86 6.26
CA PHE A 59 -15.78 8.61 5.02
C PHE A 59 -14.89 8.69 3.77
N PHE A 60 -13.86 9.55 3.77
CA PHE A 60 -12.90 9.64 2.65
C PHE A 60 -11.68 8.73 2.83
N THR A 61 -11.12 8.65 4.04
CA THR A 61 -9.89 7.89 4.29
C THR A 61 -10.09 6.38 4.24
N VAL A 62 -11.26 5.86 4.65
CA VAL A 62 -11.54 4.41 4.62
C VAL A 62 -11.62 3.88 3.19
N PRO A 63 -12.40 4.45 2.26
CA PRO A 63 -12.37 4.05 0.86
C PRO A 63 -10.98 4.21 0.24
N ALA A 64 -10.27 5.31 0.53
CA ALA A 64 -8.91 5.52 0.03
C ALA A 64 -7.92 4.43 0.49
N PHE A 65 -8.05 3.98 1.74
CA PHE A 65 -7.28 2.86 2.28
C PHE A 65 -7.53 1.57 1.50
N PHE A 66 -8.81 1.20 1.33
CA PHE A 66 -9.17 -0.01 0.58
C PHE A 66 -8.75 0.08 -0.88
N LEU A 67 -8.98 1.21 -1.54
CA LEU A 67 -8.60 1.43 -2.94
C LEU A 67 -7.09 1.34 -3.12
N GLY A 68 -6.29 1.95 -2.22
CA GLY A 68 -4.84 1.85 -2.26
C GLY A 68 -4.35 0.41 -2.12
N GLN A 69 -4.90 -0.34 -1.15
CA GLN A 69 -4.54 -1.74 -0.94
C GLN A 69 -4.95 -2.66 -2.09
N LEU A 70 -6.14 -2.44 -2.66
CA LEU A 70 -6.63 -3.19 -3.82
C LEU A 70 -5.78 -2.90 -5.05
N LEU A 71 -5.44 -1.63 -5.28
CA LEU A 71 -4.58 -1.21 -6.38
C LEU A 71 -3.19 -1.85 -6.27
N GLY A 72 -2.57 -1.80 -5.09
CA GLY A 72 -1.29 -2.47 -4.82
C GLY A 72 -1.35 -3.98 -5.10
N SER A 73 -2.40 -4.65 -4.65
CA SER A 73 -2.61 -6.08 -4.90
C SER A 73 -2.84 -6.38 -6.38
N LYS A 74 -3.56 -5.52 -7.10
CA LYS A 74 -3.81 -5.68 -8.55
C LYS A 74 -2.52 -5.50 -9.35
N ILE A 75 -1.68 -4.53 -8.97
CA ILE A 75 -0.36 -4.32 -9.58
C ILE A 75 0.51 -5.57 -9.39
N TYR A 76 0.54 -6.13 -8.18
CA TYR A 76 1.27 -7.37 -7.90
C TYR A 76 0.76 -8.53 -8.76
N SER A 77 -0.55 -8.78 -8.78
CA SER A 77 -1.13 -9.88 -9.57
C SER A 77 -0.91 -9.71 -11.08
N SER A 78 -1.04 -8.48 -11.60
CA SER A 78 -0.78 -8.18 -13.01
C SER A 78 0.69 -8.42 -13.37
N ARG A 79 1.62 -8.05 -12.48
CA ARG A 79 3.05 -8.33 -12.67
C ARG A 79 3.36 -9.81 -12.54
N LYS A 80 2.72 -10.53 -11.62
CA LYS A 80 2.96 -11.96 -11.41
C LYS A 80 2.59 -12.77 -12.65
N ASN A 81 1.52 -12.38 -13.34
CA ASN A 81 1.10 -13.04 -14.57
C ASN A 81 1.97 -12.67 -15.79
N ASN A 82 2.63 -11.51 -15.78
CA ASN A 82 3.45 -11.03 -16.91
C ASN A 82 4.97 -11.16 -16.70
N SER A 83 5.43 -11.53 -15.50
CA SER A 83 6.86 -11.59 -15.17
C SER A 83 7.35 -13.03 -15.14
N LEU A 84 8.45 -13.30 -15.85
CA LEU A 84 9.15 -14.60 -15.84
C LEU A 84 9.98 -14.82 -14.55
N GLN A 85 10.17 -13.78 -13.73
CA GLN A 85 10.97 -13.81 -12.51
C GLN A 85 10.11 -13.72 -11.24
N PRO A 86 10.54 -14.33 -10.11
CA PRO A 86 9.86 -14.21 -8.84
C PRO A 86 9.85 -12.74 -8.37
N LEU A 87 8.64 -12.22 -8.08
CA LEU A 87 8.42 -10.88 -7.54
C LEU A 87 8.86 -10.79 -6.08
N THR A 88 9.33 -9.62 -5.67
CA THR A 88 9.67 -9.33 -4.28
C THR A 88 8.49 -8.67 -3.54
N SER A 89 8.65 -8.41 -2.25
CA SER A 89 7.66 -7.68 -1.45
C SER A 89 7.68 -6.16 -1.70
N CYS A 90 8.65 -5.65 -2.46
CA CYS A 90 8.88 -4.22 -2.65
C CYS A 90 8.67 -3.82 -4.12
N ILE A 91 7.62 -3.06 -4.39
CA ILE A 91 7.27 -2.59 -5.74
C ILE A 91 8.42 -1.84 -6.43
N VAL A 92 9.20 -1.05 -5.67
CA VAL A 92 10.35 -0.29 -6.18
C VAL A 92 11.48 -1.21 -6.64
N MET A 93 11.79 -2.26 -5.86
CA MET A 93 12.85 -3.20 -6.22
C MET A 93 12.47 -4.00 -7.47
N ASP A 94 11.20 -4.36 -7.60
CA ASP A 94 10.70 -5.06 -8.79
C ASP A 94 10.70 -4.16 -10.03
N LEU A 95 10.42 -2.86 -9.88
CA LEU A 95 10.56 -1.88 -10.96
C LEU A 95 12.02 -1.72 -11.40
N VAL A 96 12.95 -1.63 -10.45
CA VAL A 96 14.38 -1.50 -10.73
C VAL A 96 14.91 -2.78 -11.41
N ARG A 97 14.49 -3.96 -10.94
CA ARG A 97 14.93 -5.24 -11.51
C ARG A 97 14.51 -5.40 -12.97
N VAL A 98 13.28 -5.03 -13.32
CA VAL A 98 12.77 -5.09 -14.71
C VAL A 98 13.61 -4.24 -15.66
N LYS A 99 14.12 -3.08 -15.20
CA LYS A 99 14.95 -2.20 -16.04
C LYS A 99 16.35 -2.77 -16.29
N ASN A 100 16.85 -3.60 -15.38
CA ASN A 100 18.20 -4.16 -15.43
C ASN A 100 18.26 -5.56 -16.06
N THR A 101 17.12 -6.21 -16.31
CA THR A 101 17.08 -7.41 -17.15
C THR A 101 17.36 -7.03 -18.60
N PRO A 102 18.45 -7.55 -19.22
CA PRO A 102 18.65 -7.37 -20.65
C PRO A 102 17.43 -7.92 -21.39
N LYS A 103 16.92 -7.15 -22.36
CA LYS A 103 15.96 -7.68 -23.33
C LYS A 103 16.80 -8.35 -24.41
N ASP A 104 16.86 -9.68 -24.35
CA ASP A 104 17.30 -10.54 -25.44
C ASP A 104 16.48 -10.27 -26.72
#